data_AF-A0AAV5TG53-F1
#
_entry.id   AF-A0AAV5TG53-F1
#
_cell.length_a   1.000
_cell.length_b   1.000
_cell.length_c   1.000
_cell.angle_alpha   90.00
_cell.angle_beta   90.00
_cell.angle_gamma   90.00
#
_symmetry.space_group_name_H-M   'P 1'
#
loop_
_entity.id
_entity.type
_entity.pdbx_description
1 polymer ?
#
loop_
_entity_poly.entity_id
_entity_poly.type
_entity_poly.pdbx_seq_one_letter_code
_entity_poly.pdbx_strand_id
1 'polypeptide(L)'
;MFLLKDTEVVEEPNHGASSKLSSASIKEQFGRVRKLNLPWIIVALAVFEKMVATVYVSTMGVVIGPMMTAMYALDGLQIVLVLGISQIVVGILAVGFALAFALCKIGNRISCRVLFVFSNMVMVLGYLISYPFPFDSSPLQRFNETTGLGCDPSEYSWCDSQLVVSIIPLVITLILSNALALPSAGLSLDTIYSKIIGNIDQVTQNIMQAIFVVSEDIMLIVGPIYGT
;
A
#
# COMPACT_ATOMS: atom_id res chain seq x y z
N MET A 1 -34.02 -0.87 1.96
CA MET A 1 -34.92 -1.87 2.57
C MET A 1 -35.32 -2.88 1.50
N PHE A 2 -34.48 -3.90 1.29
CA PHE A 2 -34.58 -5.04 0.37
C PHE A 2 -33.28 -5.82 0.65
N LEU A 3 -33.18 -7.08 1.05
CA LEU A 3 -34.09 -8.15 1.44
C LEU A 3 -33.21 -9.07 2.34
N LEU A 4 -33.47 -9.11 3.65
CA LEU A 4 -33.06 -10.24 4.49
C LEU A 4 -34.18 -11.26 4.34
N LYS A 5 -33.95 -12.31 3.56
CA LYS A 5 -34.84 -13.46 3.47
C LYS A 5 -33.99 -14.72 3.44
N ASP A 6 -34.33 -15.59 4.40
CA ASP A 6 -33.86 -16.95 4.63
C ASP A 6 -32.56 -17.09 5.44
N THR A 7 -32.64 -16.66 6.70
CA THR A 7 -31.88 -17.28 7.80
C THR A 7 -32.44 -18.69 8.01
N GLU A 8 -31.83 -19.70 7.41
CA GLU A 8 -32.03 -21.09 7.83
C GLU A 8 -31.55 -21.24 9.28
N VAL A 9 -32.46 -21.75 10.12
CA VAL A 9 -32.21 -22.08 11.51
C VAL A 9 -31.21 -23.24 11.54
N VAL A 10 -29.94 -22.93 11.82
CA VAL A 10 -28.93 -23.94 12.14
C VAL A 10 -29.14 -24.34 13.60
N GLU A 11 -29.65 -25.57 13.81
CA GLU A 11 -29.63 -26.22 15.13
C GLU A 11 -28.19 -26.25 15.67
N GLU A 12 -27.98 -25.62 16.83
CA GLU A 12 -26.72 -25.73 17.59
C GLU A 12 -26.67 -27.09 18.30
N PRO A 13 -25.71 -27.99 18.00
CA PRO A 13 -25.36 -29.05 18.93
C PRO A 13 -24.54 -28.43 20.06
N ASN A 14 -25.18 -28.34 21.21
CA ASN A 14 -24.59 -28.05 22.50
C ASN A 14 -23.43 -29.02 22.79
N HIS A 15 -22.19 -28.55 22.70
CA HIS A 15 -21.05 -29.19 23.36
C HIS A 15 -20.12 -28.13 23.93
N GLY A 16 -19.93 -28.21 25.25
CA GLY A 16 -19.33 -27.17 26.06
C GLY A 16 -17.84 -26.93 25.86
N ALA A 17 -17.46 -25.76 26.37
CA ALA A 17 -16.18 -25.44 27.00
C ALA A 17 -14.89 -25.75 26.21
N SER A 18 -14.36 -24.68 25.60
CA SER A 18 -12.97 -24.19 25.65
C SER A 18 -11.80 -25.19 25.62
N SER A 19 -10.81 -24.84 24.79
CA SER A 19 -9.43 -25.37 24.76
C SER A 19 -9.20 -26.61 23.90
N LYS A 20 -9.01 -26.36 22.60
CA LYS A 20 -7.72 -26.60 21.90
C LYS A 20 -7.88 -26.22 20.44
N LEU A 21 -7.17 -25.17 20.02
CA LEU A 21 -6.74 -25.00 18.64
C LEU A 21 -5.85 -26.22 18.32
N SER A 22 -6.48 -27.33 17.94
CA SER A 22 -5.81 -28.62 17.81
C SER A 22 -4.94 -28.58 16.56
N SER A 23 -3.64 -28.83 16.72
CA SER A 23 -2.68 -28.96 15.62
C SER A 23 -3.11 -30.00 14.58
N ALA A 24 -3.93 -30.97 14.98
CA ALA A 24 -4.58 -31.92 14.07
C ALA A 24 -5.60 -31.24 13.14
N SER A 25 -6.41 -30.30 13.67
CA SER A 25 -7.38 -29.56 12.87
C SER A 25 -6.68 -28.63 11.88
N ILE A 26 -5.61 -27.93 12.29
CA ILE A 26 -4.78 -27.11 11.38
C ILE A 26 -4.15 -27.97 10.28
N LYS A 27 -3.63 -29.15 10.64
CA LYS A 27 -3.00 -30.07 9.67
C LYS A 27 -3.99 -30.63 8.65
N GLU A 28 -5.23 -30.90 9.08
CA GLU A 28 -6.31 -31.32 8.18
C GLU A 28 -6.74 -30.20 7.23
N GLN A 29 -6.88 -28.97 7.74
CA GLN A 29 -7.18 -27.79 6.92
C GLN A 29 -6.07 -27.52 5.89
N PHE A 30 -4.80 -27.59 6.30
CA PHE A 30 -3.66 -27.44 5.39
C PHE A 30 -3.62 -28.55 4.33
N GLY A 31 -4.01 -29.78 4.70
CA GLY A 31 -4.15 -30.90 3.79
C GLY A 31 -5.24 -30.68 2.73
N ARG A 32 -6.37 -30.03 3.08
CA ARG A 32 -7.42 -29.66 2.12
C ARG A 32 -6.95 -28.56 1.18
N VAL A 33 -6.28 -27.53 1.69
CA VAL A 33 -5.72 -26.44 0.87
C VAL A 33 -4.72 -26.98 -0.15
N ARG A 34 -3.85 -27.92 0.25
CA ARG A 34 -2.86 -28.53 -0.65
C ARG A 34 -3.47 -29.40 -1.75
N LYS A 35 -4.68 -29.93 -1.56
CA LYS A 35 -5.39 -30.74 -2.56
C LYS A 35 -6.07 -29.91 -3.64
N LEU A 36 -6.22 -28.60 -3.43
CA LEU A 36 -6.79 -27.72 -4.43
C LEU A 36 -5.71 -27.37 -5.47
N ASN A 37 -6.05 -27.50 -6.75
CA ASN A 37 -5.21 -27.06 -7.88
C ASN A 37 -5.24 -25.52 -8.00
N LEU A 38 -4.82 -24.81 -6.94
CA LEU A 38 -4.65 -23.37 -7.00
C LEU A 38 -3.42 -23.03 -7.84
N PRO A 39 -3.48 -21.96 -8.66
CA PRO A 39 -2.30 -21.39 -9.28
C PRO A 39 -1.45 -20.68 -8.22
N TRP A 40 -0.67 -21.45 -7.45
CA TRP A 40 0.19 -20.97 -6.37
C TRP A 40 1.14 -19.84 -6.78
N ILE A 41 1.55 -19.80 -8.04
CA ILE A 41 2.38 -18.73 -8.61
C ILE A 41 1.66 -17.37 -8.57
N ILE A 42 0.36 -17.33 -8.91
CA ILE A 42 -0.42 -16.10 -8.92
C ILE A 42 -0.65 -15.61 -7.49
N VAL A 43 -0.90 -16.53 -6.56
CA VAL A 43 -1.04 -16.22 -5.13
C VAL A 43 0.27 -15.63 -4.58
N ALA A 44 1.41 -16.28 -4.86
CA ALA A 44 2.71 -15.78 -4.42
C ALA A 44 3.02 -14.38 -4.99
N LEU A 45 2.70 -14.14 -6.26
CA LEU A 45 2.89 -12.84 -6.90
C LEU A 45 1.99 -11.76 -6.27
N ALA A 46 0.73 -12.09 -5.96
CA ALA A 46 -0.19 -11.18 -5.29
C ALA A 46 0.27 -10.83 -3.86
N VAL A 47 0.76 -11.82 -3.10
CA VAL A 47 1.34 -11.60 -1.78
C VAL A 47 2.58 -10.70 -1.87
N PHE A 48 3.46 -10.96 -2.83
CA PHE A 48 4.64 -10.14 -3.07
C PHE A 48 4.29 -8.69 -3.44
N GLU A 49 3.33 -8.49 -4.33
CA GLU A 49 2.81 -7.16 -4.67
C GLU A 49 2.27 -6.42 -3.44
N LYS A 50 1.46 -7.09 -2.61
CA LYS A 50 0.97 -6.52 -1.35
C LYS A 50 2.12 -6.12 -0.43
N MET A 51 3.11 -6.99 -0.27
CA MET A 51 4.29 -6.69 0.55
C MET A 51 5.00 -5.42 0.06
N VAL A 52 5.24 -5.30 -1.25
CA VAL A 52 5.90 -4.13 -1.85
C VAL A 52 5.08 -2.85 -1.63
N ALA A 53 3.76 -2.90 -1.84
CA ALA A 53 2.88 -1.76 -1.62
C ALA A 53 2.88 -1.31 -0.15
N THR A 54 2.87 -2.26 0.79
CA THR A 54 2.88 -1.96 2.24
C THR A 54 4.22 -1.40 2.71
N VAL A 55 5.35 -1.94 2.21
CA VAL A 55 6.68 -1.35 2.49
C VAL A 55 6.74 0.08 1.99
N TYR A 56 6.26 0.35 0.77
CA TYR A 56 6.24 1.71 0.22
C TYR A 56 5.47 2.68 1.13
N VAL A 57 4.23 2.34 1.52
CA VAL A 57 3.40 3.19 2.37
C VAL A 57 4.04 3.40 3.74
N SER A 58 4.60 2.34 4.33
CA SER A 58 5.21 2.39 5.65
C SER A 58 6.48 3.22 5.67
N THR A 59 7.43 2.95 4.77
CA THR A 59 8.70 3.68 4.67
C THR A 59 8.46 5.15 4.35
N MET A 60 7.62 5.45 3.35
CA MET A 60 7.29 6.85 3.02
C MET A 60 6.57 7.57 4.17
N GLY A 61 5.69 6.89 4.89
CA GLY A 61 4.98 7.46 6.04
C GLY A 61 5.91 7.93 7.17
N VAL A 62 7.05 7.26 7.36
CA VAL A 62 8.03 7.60 8.40
C VAL A 62 9.10 8.57 7.90
N VAL A 63 9.56 8.43 6.65
CA VAL A 63 10.69 9.19 6.09
C VAL A 63 10.29 10.58 5.58
N ILE A 64 9.07 10.76 5.08
CA ILE A 64 8.65 12.03 4.46
C ILE A 64 8.75 13.21 5.43
N GLY A 65 8.44 13.03 6.71
CA GLY A 65 8.51 14.11 7.71
C GLY A 65 9.92 14.67 7.86
N PRO A 66 10.90 13.86 8.30
CA PRO A 66 12.31 14.26 8.39
C PRO A 66 12.89 14.75 7.06
N MET A 67 12.51 14.12 5.94
CA MET A 67 12.94 14.55 4.60
C MET A 67 12.48 15.98 4.30
N MET A 68 11.24 16.34 4.61
CA MET A 68 10.71 17.68 4.37
C MET A 68 11.41 18.75 5.23
N THR A 69 11.74 18.42 6.49
CA THR A 69 12.50 19.31 7.37
C THR A 69 13.94 19.49 6.89
N ALA A 70 14.64 18.41 6.55
CA ALA A 70 16.04 18.45 6.17
C ALA A 70 16.26 19.04 4.76
N MET A 71 15.40 18.69 3.79
CA MET A 71 15.59 19.10 2.39
C MET A 71 14.96 20.45 2.05
N TYR A 72 13.79 20.76 2.62
CA TYR A 72 13.02 21.96 2.29
C TYR A 72 12.96 22.98 3.43
N ALA A 73 13.61 22.69 4.58
CA ALA A 73 13.60 23.56 5.75
C ALA A 73 12.17 23.95 6.20
N LEU A 74 11.21 23.02 6.05
CA LEU A 74 9.83 23.26 6.47
C LEU A 74 9.65 23.02 7.97
N ASP A 75 8.90 23.92 8.59
CA ASP A 75 8.50 23.77 9.99
C ASP A 75 7.46 22.65 10.15
N GLY A 76 7.38 22.06 11.35
CA GLY A 76 6.48 20.95 11.65
C GLY A 76 5.01 21.28 11.34
N LEU A 77 4.56 22.51 11.60
CA LEU A 77 3.20 22.93 11.28
C LEU A 77 2.95 22.94 9.77
N GLN A 78 3.90 23.43 8.98
CA GLN A 78 3.78 23.49 7.52
C GLN A 78 3.77 22.10 6.90
N ILE A 79 4.62 21.20 7.40
CA ILE A 79 4.67 19.80 6.96
C ILE A 79 3.31 19.13 7.16
N VAL A 80 2.73 19.24 8.35
CA VAL A 80 1.42 18.65 8.65
C VAL A 80 0.33 19.22 7.73
N LEU A 81 0.37 20.52 7.46
CA LEU A 81 -0.61 21.20 6.59
C LEU A 81 -0.49 20.72 5.13
N VAL A 82 0.73 20.66 4.59
CA VAL A 82 1.01 20.19 3.22
C VAL A 82 0.60 18.72 3.06
N LEU A 83 0.97 17.85 4.02
CA LEU A 83 0.60 16.44 3.99
C LEU A 83 -0.90 16.25 4.16
N GLY A 84 -1.55 17.02 5.04
CA GLY A 84 -3.00 16.98 5.24
C GLY A 84 -3.78 17.35 3.98
N ILE A 85 -3.42 18.47 3.33
CA ILE A 85 -4.03 18.86 2.04
C ILE A 85 -3.79 17.79 0.98
N SER A 86 -2.56 17.28 0.89
CA SER A 86 -2.21 16.24 -0.08
C SER A 86 -3.05 14.98 0.10
N GLN A 87 -3.28 14.55 1.35
CA GLN A 87 -4.11 13.39 1.66
C GLN A 87 -5.59 13.59 1.32
N ILE A 88 -6.12 14.80 1.51
CA ILE A 88 -7.49 15.14 1.07
C ILE A 88 -7.59 14.99 -0.46
N VAL A 89 -6.62 15.53 -1.20
CA VAL A 89 -6.59 15.43 -2.67
C VAL A 89 -6.45 13.96 -3.11
N VAL A 90 -5.58 13.18 -2.46
CA VAL A 90 -5.44 11.74 -2.70
C VAL A 90 -6.77 11.03 -2.50
N GLY A 91 -7.47 11.31 -1.39
CA GLY A 91 -8.78 10.71 -1.10
C GLY A 91 -9.82 11.02 -2.18
N ILE A 92 -9.91 12.29 -2.62
CA ILE A 92 -10.83 12.70 -3.68
C ILE A 92 -10.51 11.98 -5.01
N LEU A 93 -9.23 11.95 -5.40
CA LEU A 93 -8.80 11.30 -6.63
C LEU A 93 -8.97 9.77 -6.58
N ALA A 94 -8.67 9.13 -5.45
CA ALA A 94 -8.82 7.70 -5.26
C ALA A 94 -10.31 7.29 -5.29
N VAL A 95 -11.19 8.05 -4.64
CA VAL A 95 -12.65 7.85 -4.73
C VAL A 95 -13.13 8.06 -6.16
N GLY A 96 -12.66 9.11 -6.84
CA GLY A 96 -12.98 9.34 -8.25
C GLY A 96 -12.55 8.18 -9.14
N PHE A 97 -11.34 7.64 -8.92
CA PHE A 97 -10.83 6.48 -9.64
C PHE A 97 -11.67 5.22 -9.38
N ALA A 98 -12.00 4.94 -8.12
CA ALA A 98 -12.84 3.81 -7.74
C ALA A 98 -14.27 3.93 -8.31
N LEU A 99 -14.86 5.13 -8.29
CA LEU A 99 -16.17 5.40 -8.88
C LEU A 99 -16.13 5.23 -10.41
N ALA A 100 -15.10 5.75 -11.08
CA ALA A 100 -14.92 5.54 -12.52
C ALA A 100 -14.82 4.06 -12.86
N PHE A 101 -14.08 3.28 -12.05
CA PHE A 101 -13.97 1.83 -12.22
C PHE A 101 -15.32 1.12 -12.07
N ALA A 102 -16.12 1.51 -11.06
CA ALA A 102 -17.44 0.96 -10.81
C ALA A 102 -18.45 1.29 -11.92
N LEU A 103 -18.52 2.56 -12.34
CA LEU A 103 -19.47 3.04 -13.35
C LEU A 103 -19.16 2.50 -14.75
N CYS A 104 -17.88 2.39 -15.12
CA CYS A 104 -17.47 1.88 -16.43
C CYS A 104 -17.60 0.35 -16.56
N LYS A 105 -18.11 -0.37 -15.55
CA LYS A 105 -18.18 -1.85 -15.51
C LYS A 105 -16.87 -2.50 -15.95
N ILE A 106 -15.77 -1.95 -15.46
CA ILE A 106 -14.45 -2.22 -16.02
C ILE A 106 -13.96 -3.63 -15.69
N GLY A 107 -14.53 -4.30 -14.68
CA GLY A 107 -14.28 -5.73 -14.40
C GLY A 107 -14.60 -6.67 -15.56
N ASN A 108 -15.40 -6.23 -16.55
CA ASN A 108 -15.67 -7.00 -17.77
C ASN A 108 -14.85 -6.53 -18.99
N ARG A 109 -14.20 -5.36 -18.93
CA ARG A 109 -13.51 -4.73 -20.08
C ARG A 109 -11.99 -4.67 -19.91
N ILE A 110 -11.47 -4.49 -18.71
CA ILE A 110 -10.04 -4.36 -18.45
C ILE A 110 -9.53 -5.61 -17.74
N SER A 111 -8.52 -6.23 -18.34
CA SER A 111 -7.81 -7.37 -17.74
C SER A 111 -7.05 -6.90 -16.49
N CYS A 112 -7.12 -7.69 -15.41
CA CYS A 112 -6.37 -7.43 -14.17
C CYS A 112 -4.87 -7.19 -14.41
N ARG A 113 -4.31 -7.83 -15.45
CA ARG A 113 -2.91 -7.66 -15.85
C ARG A 113 -2.59 -6.23 -16.30
N VAL A 114 -3.53 -5.56 -16.96
CA VAL A 114 -3.35 -4.18 -17.45
C VAL A 114 -3.36 -3.19 -16.28
N LEU A 115 -4.23 -3.40 -15.28
CA LEU A 115 -4.25 -2.59 -14.05
C LEU A 115 -2.94 -2.73 -13.27
N PHE A 116 -2.44 -3.96 -13.15
CA PHE A 116 -1.16 -4.22 -12.49
C PHE A 116 0.02 -3.52 -13.20
N VAL A 117 0.11 -3.65 -14.53
CA VAL A 117 1.15 -2.97 -15.32
C VAL A 117 1.00 -1.44 -15.25
N PHE A 118 -0.23 -0.93 -15.25
CA PHE A 118 -0.51 0.50 -15.08
C PHE A 118 0.00 1.02 -13.73
N SER A 119 -0.29 0.32 -12.63
CA SER A 119 0.20 0.68 -11.30
C SER A 119 1.73 0.78 -11.25
N ASN A 120 2.42 -0.25 -11.77
CA ASN A 120 3.88 -0.28 -11.84
C ASN A 120 4.43 0.84 -12.74
N MET A 121 3.81 1.11 -13.88
CA MET A 121 4.20 2.22 -14.76
C MET A 121 4.09 3.58 -14.09
N VAL A 122 3.00 3.83 -13.36
CA VAL A 122 2.81 5.08 -12.61
C VAL A 122 3.88 5.22 -11.52
N MET A 123 4.22 4.13 -10.82
CA MET A 123 5.27 4.15 -9.80
C MET A 123 6.65 4.43 -10.39
N VAL A 124 7.00 3.79 -11.52
CA VAL A 124 8.27 4.02 -12.22
C VAL A 124 8.36 5.46 -12.74
N LEU A 125 7.27 5.96 -13.35
CA LEU A 125 7.24 7.34 -13.84
C LEU A 125 7.35 8.34 -12.69
N GLY A 126 6.70 8.07 -11.56
CA GLY A 126 6.85 8.87 -10.35
C GLY A 126 8.30 8.91 -9.86
N TYR A 127 8.98 7.78 -9.82
CA TYR A 127 10.39 7.74 -9.43
C TYR A 127 11.29 8.58 -10.35
N LEU A 128 11.02 8.54 -11.67
CA LEU A 128 11.76 9.36 -12.63
C LEU A 128 11.53 10.86 -12.40
N ILE A 129 10.30 11.29 -12.09
CA ILE A 129 9.98 12.70 -11.85
C ILE A 129 10.56 13.19 -10.51
N SER A 130 10.55 12.33 -9.49
CA SER A 130 11.12 12.65 -8.17
C SER A 130 12.66 12.69 -8.17
N TYR A 131 13.31 12.21 -9.22
CA TYR A 131 14.77 12.26 -9.32
C TYR A 131 15.24 13.70 -9.58
N PRO A 132 16.14 14.26 -8.75
CA PRO A 132 16.61 15.63 -8.90
C PRO A 132 17.51 15.73 -10.13
N PHE A 133 16.91 16.10 -11.27
CA PHE A 133 17.66 16.37 -12.48
C PHE A 133 18.35 17.73 -12.40
N PRO A 134 19.55 17.88 -12.98
CA PRO A 134 20.36 19.10 -12.87
C PRO A 134 19.72 20.36 -13.49
N PHE A 135 18.62 20.21 -14.24
CA PHE A 135 17.91 21.31 -14.89
C PHE A 135 16.78 21.95 -14.06
N ASP A 136 16.25 21.27 -13.04
CA ASP A 136 15.13 21.75 -12.20
C ASP A 136 15.41 21.64 -10.69
N SER A 137 16.70 21.53 -10.33
CA SER A 137 17.11 21.31 -8.95
C SER A 137 17.77 22.55 -8.34
N SER A 138 17.39 22.84 -7.10
CA SER A 138 18.03 23.84 -6.25
C SER A 138 18.98 23.17 -5.25
N PRO A 139 20.07 23.84 -4.85
CA PRO A 139 20.90 23.34 -3.74
C PRO A 139 20.08 23.28 -2.44
N LEU A 140 20.43 22.33 -1.57
CA LEU A 140 19.83 22.17 -0.25
C LEU A 140 19.89 23.48 0.57
N GLN A 141 18.83 23.75 1.33
CA GLN A 141 18.84 24.83 2.30
C GLN A 141 19.80 24.48 3.44
N ARG A 142 20.76 25.35 3.71
CA ARG A 142 21.72 25.15 4.81
C ARG A 142 21.03 25.23 6.16
N PHE A 143 21.54 24.46 7.12
CA PHE A 143 21.08 24.50 8.49
C PHE A 143 21.10 25.92 9.07
N ASN A 144 19.99 26.32 9.69
CA ASN A 144 19.86 27.58 10.40
C ASN A 144 19.69 27.30 11.90
N GLU A 145 20.70 27.64 12.70
CA GLU A 145 20.75 27.41 14.15
C GLU A 145 19.60 28.08 14.91
N THR A 146 19.05 29.18 14.39
CA THR A 146 17.97 29.92 15.07
C THR A 146 16.62 29.20 14.95
N THR A 147 16.39 28.51 13.84
CA THR A 147 15.14 27.80 13.56
C THR A 147 15.25 26.29 13.71
N GLY A 148 16.47 25.73 13.73
CA GLY A 148 16.71 24.29 13.74
C GLY A 148 16.25 23.59 12.46
N LEU A 149 16.27 24.30 11.32
CA LEU A 149 15.74 23.82 10.04
C LEU A 149 16.84 23.78 8.98
N GLY A 150 16.71 22.86 8.02
CA GLY A 150 17.66 22.66 6.93
C GLY A 150 18.66 21.54 7.20
N CYS A 151 19.58 21.35 6.25
CA CYS A 151 20.54 20.24 6.27
C CYS A 151 21.82 20.65 7.01
N ASP A 152 22.16 19.96 8.09
CA ASP A 152 23.41 20.16 8.84
C ASP A 152 24.51 19.25 8.29
N PRO A 153 25.59 19.79 7.69
CA PRO A 153 26.70 18.99 7.17
C PRO A 153 27.49 18.24 8.26
N SER A 154 27.34 18.63 9.54
CA SER A 154 27.96 17.94 10.67
C SER A 154 27.22 16.66 11.07
N GLU A 155 25.90 16.59 10.84
CA GLU A 155 25.10 15.39 11.04
C GLU A 155 25.00 14.53 9.76
N TYR A 156 24.95 15.18 8.59
CA TYR A 156 24.70 14.51 7.32
C TYR A 156 25.75 14.89 6.27
N SER A 157 26.63 13.95 5.93
CA SER A 157 27.70 14.14 4.94
C SER A 157 27.21 14.37 3.51
N TRP A 158 25.92 14.14 3.24
CA TRP A 158 25.31 14.30 1.92
C TRP A 158 24.77 15.72 1.66
N CYS A 159 24.75 16.60 2.67
CA CYS A 159 24.20 17.96 2.52
C CYS A 159 24.86 18.80 1.41
N ASP A 160 26.17 18.64 1.20
CA ASP A 160 26.93 19.47 0.25
C ASP A 160 26.90 18.94 -1.19
N SER A 161 26.53 17.67 -1.38
CA SER A 161 26.59 16.98 -2.69
C SER A 161 25.24 16.79 -3.35
N GLN A 162 24.14 16.90 -2.59
CA GLN A 162 22.80 16.59 -3.07
C GLN A 162 22.04 17.83 -3.55
N LEU A 163 21.34 17.62 -4.65
CA LEU A 163 20.42 18.57 -5.26
C LEU A 163 19.00 18.20 -4.85
N VAL A 164 18.15 19.19 -4.59
CA VAL A 164 16.75 18.98 -4.22
C VAL A 164 15.88 19.35 -5.41
N VAL A 165 14.94 18.46 -5.73
CA VAL A 165 13.85 18.75 -6.65
C VAL A 165 12.94 19.83 -6.06
N SER A 166 12.22 20.59 -6.88
CA SER A 166 11.19 21.48 -6.36
C SER A 166 10.12 20.71 -5.55
N ILE A 167 9.60 21.32 -4.48
CA ILE A 167 8.61 20.65 -3.60
C ILE A 167 7.32 20.28 -4.33
N ILE A 168 6.91 21.09 -5.32
CA ILE A 168 5.66 20.91 -6.07
C ILE A 168 5.65 19.59 -6.86
N PRO A 169 6.62 19.28 -7.75
CA PRO A 169 6.64 18.01 -8.48
C PRO A 169 6.81 16.80 -7.56
N LEU A 170 7.52 16.92 -6.44
CA LEU A 170 7.59 15.86 -5.42
C LEU A 170 6.20 15.55 -4.85
N VAL A 171 5.46 16.59 -4.42
CA VAL A 171 4.12 16.44 -3.84
C VAL A 171 3.13 15.91 -4.88
N ILE A 172 3.17 16.40 -6.13
CA ILE A 172 2.32 15.88 -7.23
C ILE A 172 2.58 14.39 -7.44
N THR A 173 3.84 13.98 -7.48
CA THR A 173 4.20 12.58 -7.66
C THR A 173 3.68 11.72 -6.52
N LEU A 174 3.83 12.17 -5.26
CA LEU A 174 3.28 11.50 -4.09
C LEU A 174 1.75 11.39 -4.14
N ILE A 175 1.06 12.42 -4.63
CA ILE A 175 -0.40 12.39 -4.80
C ILE A 175 -0.77 11.35 -5.85
N LEU A 176 -0.12 11.36 -7.01
CA LEU A 176 -0.45 10.43 -8.11
C LEU A 176 -0.15 8.98 -7.76
N SER A 177 0.98 8.70 -7.11
CA SER A 177 1.32 7.33 -6.70
C SER A 177 0.34 6.79 -5.65
N ASN A 178 -0.02 7.61 -4.64
CA ASN A 178 -0.98 7.20 -3.62
C ASN A 178 -2.44 7.15 -4.12
N ALA A 179 -2.83 7.99 -5.08
CA ALA A 179 -4.21 8.06 -5.57
C ALA A 179 -4.51 7.12 -6.75
N LEU A 180 -3.51 6.79 -7.57
CA LEU A 180 -3.69 5.98 -8.78
C LEU A 180 -2.98 4.64 -8.68
N ALA A 181 -1.70 4.60 -8.30
CA ALA A 181 -0.93 3.36 -8.29
C ALA A 181 -1.40 2.40 -7.17
N LEU A 182 -1.54 2.88 -5.94
CA LEU A 182 -1.99 2.02 -4.83
C LEU A 182 -3.43 1.51 -5.01
N PRO A 183 -4.42 2.35 -5.37
CA PRO A 183 -5.79 1.86 -5.54
C PRO A 183 -5.93 0.94 -6.75
N SER A 184 -5.19 1.17 -7.84
CA SER A 184 -5.20 0.25 -8.99
C SER A 184 -4.61 -1.12 -8.66
N ALA A 185 -3.49 -1.18 -7.91
CA ALA A 185 -2.92 -2.42 -7.37
C ALA A 185 -3.92 -3.14 -6.45
N GLY A 186 -4.55 -2.42 -5.52
CA GLY A 186 -5.59 -2.94 -4.63
C GLY A 186 -6.75 -3.58 -5.40
N LEU A 187 -7.31 -2.86 -6.37
CA LEU A 187 -8.41 -3.36 -7.20
C LEU A 187 -8.01 -4.59 -8.04
N SER A 188 -6.79 -4.63 -8.58
CA SER A 188 -6.32 -5.82 -9.30
C SER A 188 -6.21 -7.03 -8.38
N LEU A 189 -5.71 -6.84 -7.16
CA LEU A 189 -5.57 -7.90 -6.17
C LEU A 189 -6.92 -8.42 -5.72
N ASP A 190 -7.87 -7.54 -5.39
CA ASP A 190 -9.24 -7.94 -5.00
C ASP A 190 -9.94 -8.70 -6.13
N THR A 191 -9.73 -8.29 -7.37
CA THR A 191 -10.30 -8.99 -8.54
C THR A 191 -9.66 -10.36 -8.75
N ILE A 192 -8.33 -10.47 -8.63
CA ILE A 192 -7.61 -11.76 -8.73
C ILE A 192 -8.05 -12.69 -7.60
N TYR A 193 -8.14 -12.15 -6.38
CA TYR A 193 -8.59 -12.85 -5.19
C TYR A 193 -10.01 -13.41 -5.37
N SER A 194 -10.95 -12.57 -5.81
CA SER A 194 -12.33 -12.99 -6.11
C SER A 194 -12.40 -14.09 -7.19
N LYS A 195 -11.58 -14.01 -8.24
CA LYS A 195 -11.52 -15.05 -9.30
C LYS A 195 -10.93 -16.37 -8.82
N ILE A 196 -9.93 -16.33 -7.93
CA ILE A 196 -9.36 -17.53 -7.31
C ILE A 196 -10.36 -18.15 -6.34
N ILE A 197 -11.11 -17.32 -5.61
CA ILE A 197 -12.01 -17.75 -4.53
C ILE A 197 -13.37 -18.22 -5.00
N GLY A 198 -13.90 -17.67 -6.09
CA GLY A 198 -15.23 -18.03 -6.60
C GLY A 198 -15.44 -19.51 -6.92
N ASN A 199 -14.38 -20.33 -6.87
CA ASN A 199 -14.41 -21.77 -7.14
C ASN A 199 -13.93 -22.66 -5.96
N ILE A 200 -13.72 -22.12 -4.76
CA ILE A 200 -13.13 -22.86 -3.62
C ILE A 200 -13.91 -22.66 -2.31
N ASP A 201 -13.74 -23.60 -1.37
CA ASP A 201 -14.43 -23.59 -0.08
C ASP A 201 -14.08 -22.36 0.78
N GLN A 202 -15.08 -21.89 1.55
CA GLN A 202 -14.99 -20.73 2.46
C GLN A 202 -13.77 -20.75 3.40
N VAL A 203 -13.32 -21.95 3.81
CA VAL A 203 -12.17 -22.09 4.71
C VAL A 203 -10.86 -21.65 4.04
N THR A 204 -10.69 -21.92 2.74
CA THR A 204 -9.47 -21.54 2.01
C THR A 204 -9.39 -20.03 1.83
N GLN A 205 -10.52 -19.35 1.65
CA GLN A 205 -10.59 -17.89 1.63
C GLN A 205 -10.05 -17.30 2.93
N ASN A 206 -10.52 -17.80 4.09
CA ASN A 206 -10.05 -17.27 5.38
C ASN A 206 -8.52 -17.45 5.57
N ILE A 207 -7.96 -18.57 5.09
CA ILE A 207 -6.51 -18.81 5.16
C ILE A 207 -5.73 -17.83 4.27
N MET A 208 -6.19 -17.57 3.04
CA MET A 208 -5.50 -16.65 2.15
C MET A 208 -5.55 -15.20 2.67
N GLN A 209 -6.69 -14.76 3.20
CA GLN A 209 -6.80 -13.46 3.87
C GLN A 209 -5.85 -13.38 5.07
N ALA A 210 -5.74 -14.44 5.88
CA ALA A 210 -4.80 -14.48 6.99
C ALA A 210 -3.34 -14.36 6.52
N ILE A 211 -2.97 -15.02 5.40
CA ILE A 211 -1.62 -14.89 4.82
C ILE A 211 -1.36 -13.45 4.37
N PHE A 212 -2.31 -12.79 3.72
CA PHE A 212 -2.17 -11.39 3.31
C PHE A 212 -1.95 -10.47 4.52
N VAL A 213 -2.80 -10.57 5.55
CA VAL A 213 -2.69 -9.73 6.75
C VAL A 213 -1.36 -9.94 7.47
N VAL A 214 -0.95 -11.20 7.70
CA VAL A 214 0.34 -11.50 8.34
C VAL A 214 1.51 -10.96 7.52
N SER A 215 1.42 -11.04 6.19
CA SER A 215 2.44 -10.49 5.29
C SER A 215 2.55 -8.98 5.39
N GLU A 216 1.41 -8.28 5.49
CA GLU A 216 1.35 -6.84 5.69
C GLU A 216 1.93 -6.44 7.05
N ASP A 217 1.56 -7.14 8.12
CA ASP A 217 2.07 -6.88 9.48
C ASP A 217 3.60 -7.01 9.56
N ILE A 218 4.17 -8.04 8.91
CA ILE A 218 5.63 -8.19 8.82
C ILE A 218 6.25 -6.98 8.12
N MET A 219 5.66 -6.53 7.01
CA MET A 219 6.19 -5.39 6.25
C MET A 219 6.00 -4.05 6.96
N LEU A 220 4.96 -3.90 7.79
CA LEU A 220 4.77 -2.72 8.63
C LEU A 220 5.85 -2.62 9.73
N ILE A 221 6.42 -3.74 10.17
CA ILE A 221 7.54 -3.76 11.10
C ILE A 221 8.86 -3.50 10.36
N VAL A 222 9.07 -4.15 9.21
CA VAL A 222 10.32 -4.04 8.44
C VAL A 222 10.48 -2.69 7.75
N GLY A 223 9.39 -2.10 7.26
CA GLY A 223 9.39 -0.86 6.47
C GLY A 223 10.06 0.32 7.17
N PRO A 224 9.73 0.64 8.44
CA PRO A 224 10.36 1.72 9.19
C PRO A 224 11.82 1.41 9.54
N ILE A 225 12.15 0.16 9.87
CA ILE A 225 13.53 -0.25 10.21
C ILE A 225 14.48 -0.05 9.02
N TYR A 226 13.99 -0.28 7.80
CA TYR A 226 14.76 0.00 6.59
C TYR A 226 14.87 1.50 6.28
N GLY A 227 13.89 2.30 6.71
CA GLY A 227 13.81 3.73 6.43
C GLY A 227 14.57 4.63 7.41
N THR A 228 14.99 4.11 8.57
CA THR A 228 15.85 4.77 9.56
C THR A 228 17.31 4.49 9.30
#